data_AF-X1FZI5-F1
#
_entry.id   AF-X1FZI5-F1
#
_cell.length_a   1.000
_cell.length_b   1.000
_cell.length_c   1.000
_cell.angle_alpha   90.00
_cell.angle_beta   90.00
_cell.angle_gamma   90.00
#
_symmetry.space_group_name_H-M   'P 1'
#
loop_
_entity.id
_entity.type
_entity.pdbx_description
1 polymer ?
#
loop_
_entity_poly.entity_id
_entity_poly.type
_entity_poly.pdbx_seq_one_letter_code
_entity_poly.pdbx_strand_id
1 'polypeptide(L)'
;LVLVGNRRQFETLREHLRGETGDLAALGFSVADALERHARREFELVMGAYRLSVGPGPLLMGVVNVTPDSFSDGGKFLEADRAVAQARRLVDEGADLLDIGGESSRPGSDPVSEAEEMRRVLPVVETLAEAVAVPLSIDTRHARVAREAVAAGAALVNDVTGLQGDPEMARAVAETGAGIVIMHILGEPKTMQQNPHYDHLMADVVRYLRRGMALAEEAGVPENRILVDPGIGFGKTLKHNLEILAQLGHIRSLGRPILVGPSRKRFIGELTGVEAPAERT
;
A
#
# COMPACT_ATOMS: atom_id res chain seq x y z
N LEU A 1 -19.28 16.67 3.20
CA LEU A 1 -19.54 17.60 2.07
C LEU A 1 -21.04 17.62 1.83
N VAL A 2 -21.67 18.79 1.86
CA VAL A 2 -23.08 18.96 1.46
C VAL A 2 -23.07 19.72 0.15
N LEU A 3 -23.48 19.05 -0.93
CA LEU A 3 -23.65 19.69 -2.24
C LEU A 3 -25.13 20.02 -2.42
N VAL A 4 -25.43 21.24 -2.85
CA VAL A 4 -26.80 21.68 -3.13
C VAL A 4 -27.16 21.28 -4.56
N GLY A 5 -28.12 20.38 -4.70
CA GLY A 5 -28.62 19.90 -5.98
C GLY A 5 -29.02 18.43 -5.92
N ASN A 6 -29.58 17.92 -7.01
CA ASN A 6 -29.89 16.50 -7.18
C ASN A 6 -28.91 15.82 -8.15
N ARG A 7 -28.89 14.49 -8.14
CA ARG A 7 -27.97 13.67 -8.97
C ARG A 7 -28.04 14.04 -10.45
N ARG A 8 -29.25 14.28 -10.98
CA ARG A 8 -29.45 14.70 -12.38
C ARG A 8 -28.76 16.02 -12.69
N GLN A 9 -28.82 17.00 -11.79
CA GLN A 9 -28.13 18.29 -11.96
C GLN A 9 -26.61 18.11 -12.01
N PHE A 10 -26.03 17.23 -11.19
CA PHE A 10 -24.59 16.93 -11.24
C PHE A 10 -24.17 16.12 -12.47
N GLU A 11 -25.01 15.20 -12.95
CA GLU A 11 -24.78 14.48 -14.22
C GLU A 11 -24.81 15.44 -15.41
N THR A 12 -25.79 16.35 -15.45
CA THR A 12 -25.87 17.40 -16.47
C THR A 12 -24.67 18.34 -16.41
N LEU A 13 -24.18 18.69 -15.21
CA LEU A 13 -22.96 19.49 -15.05
C LEU A 13 -21.74 18.75 -15.62
N ARG A 14 -21.61 17.45 -15.37
CA ARG A 14 -20.54 16.60 -15.94
C ARG A 14 -20.56 16.61 -17.47
N GLU A 15 -21.73 16.51 -18.08
CA GLU A 15 -21.89 16.50 -19.54
C GLU A 15 -21.51 17.85 -20.16
N HIS A 16 -21.91 18.97 -19.56
CA HIS A 16 -21.50 20.30 -20.04
C HIS A 16 -19.99 20.48 -19.94
N LEU A 17 -19.38 20.06 -18.83
CA LEU A 17 -17.95 20.25 -18.59
C LEU A 17 -17.07 19.27 -19.38
N ARG A 18 -17.62 18.18 -19.96
CA ARG A 18 -16.91 17.32 -20.92
C ARG A 18 -16.52 18.02 -22.22
N GLY A 19 -17.25 19.08 -22.59
CA GLY A 19 -16.99 19.86 -23.81
C GLY A 19 -16.04 21.05 -23.61
N GLU A 20 -15.69 21.36 -22.37
CA GLU A 20 -14.82 22.48 -22.01
C GLU A 20 -13.34 22.08 -22.07
N THR A 21 -12.43 23.06 -22.09
CA THR A 21 -10.97 22.83 -22.03
C THR A 21 -10.35 23.48 -20.79
N GLY A 22 -9.17 23.01 -20.39
CA GLY A 22 -8.43 23.56 -19.25
C GLY A 22 -9.08 23.27 -17.89
N ASP A 23 -8.97 24.22 -16.96
CA ASP A 23 -9.33 24.03 -15.54
C ASP A 23 -10.82 23.70 -15.31
N LEU A 24 -11.70 24.16 -16.19
CA LEU A 24 -13.15 23.91 -16.11
C LEU A 24 -13.50 22.45 -16.40
N ALA A 25 -12.81 21.82 -17.37
CA ALA A 25 -12.97 20.40 -17.67
C ALA A 25 -12.48 19.53 -16.50
N ALA A 26 -11.34 19.89 -15.91
CA ALA A 26 -10.77 19.20 -14.75
C ALA A 26 -11.68 19.30 -13.51
N LEU A 27 -12.30 20.46 -13.27
CA LEU A 27 -13.22 20.68 -12.16
C LEU A 27 -14.50 19.84 -12.30
N GLY A 28 -15.08 19.78 -13.50
CA GLY A 28 -16.29 19.01 -13.76
C GLY A 28 -16.13 17.52 -13.59
N PHE A 29 -15.00 16.99 -14.05
CA PHE A 29 -14.63 15.60 -13.82
C PHE A 29 -14.50 15.32 -12.32
N SER A 30 -13.83 16.21 -11.58
CA SER A 30 -13.57 16.05 -10.14
C SER A 30 -14.83 16.00 -9.28
N VAL A 31 -15.86 16.82 -9.57
CA VAL A 31 -17.09 16.87 -8.76
C VAL A 31 -17.97 15.63 -8.97
N ALA A 32 -18.15 15.20 -10.22
CA ALA A 32 -18.99 14.05 -10.52
C ALA A 32 -18.35 12.73 -10.04
N ASP A 33 -17.04 12.59 -10.24
CA ASP A 33 -16.29 11.42 -9.80
C ASP A 33 -16.21 11.35 -8.26
N ALA A 34 -16.07 12.49 -7.58
CA ALA A 34 -16.16 12.53 -6.12
C ALA A 34 -17.53 12.05 -5.58
N LEU A 35 -18.62 12.35 -6.27
CA LEU A 35 -19.97 11.89 -5.91
C LEU A 35 -20.15 10.38 -6.11
N GLU A 36 -19.65 9.83 -7.22
CA GLU A 36 -19.68 8.38 -7.49
C GLU A 36 -18.81 7.62 -6.48
N ARG A 37 -17.56 8.07 -6.27
CA ARG A 37 -16.63 7.48 -5.30
C ARG A 37 -17.16 7.50 -3.87
N HIS A 38 -17.82 8.59 -3.47
CA HIS A 38 -18.39 8.68 -2.12
C HIS A 38 -19.61 7.78 -1.92
N ALA A 39 -20.37 7.52 -2.99
CA ALA A 39 -21.50 6.59 -2.98
C ALA A 39 -21.07 5.12 -2.98
N ARG A 40 -19.85 4.81 -3.47
CA ARG A 40 -19.30 3.45 -3.49
C ARG A 40 -19.13 2.92 -2.07
N ARG A 41 -19.83 1.80 -1.79
CA ARG A 41 -19.80 1.09 -0.49
C ARG A 41 -18.97 -0.19 -0.52
N GLU A 42 -18.67 -0.67 -1.71
CA GLU A 42 -17.97 -1.93 -1.94
C GLU A 42 -17.04 -1.76 -3.16
N PHE A 43 -15.84 -2.28 -3.05
CA PHE A 43 -14.81 -2.22 -4.08
C PHE A 43 -14.27 -3.63 -4.31
N GLU A 44 -14.42 -4.15 -5.52
CA GLU A 44 -13.80 -5.42 -5.91
C GLU A 44 -12.34 -5.16 -6.28
N LEU A 45 -11.41 -5.60 -5.42
CA LEU A 45 -9.99 -5.57 -5.67
C LEU A 45 -9.58 -6.81 -6.46
N VAL A 46 -8.97 -6.60 -7.63
CA VAL A 46 -8.50 -7.65 -8.53
C VAL A 46 -6.98 -7.74 -8.49
N MET A 47 -6.45 -8.93 -8.22
CA MET A 47 -5.03 -9.19 -8.01
C MET A 47 -4.66 -10.52 -8.68
N GLY A 48 -4.27 -10.49 -9.96
CA GLY A 48 -4.13 -11.71 -10.76
C GLY A 48 -5.45 -12.50 -10.81
N ALA A 49 -5.43 -13.74 -10.28
CA ALA A 49 -6.60 -14.60 -10.19
C ALA A 49 -7.53 -14.28 -8.99
N TYR A 50 -7.05 -13.50 -8.02
CA TYR A 50 -7.78 -13.21 -6.80
C TYR A 50 -8.74 -12.03 -6.99
N ARG A 51 -9.92 -12.14 -6.37
CA ARG A 51 -10.91 -11.08 -6.25
C ARG A 51 -11.31 -10.95 -4.79
N LEU A 52 -11.01 -9.82 -4.17
CA LEU A 52 -11.40 -9.52 -2.79
C LEU A 52 -12.43 -8.40 -2.78
N SER A 53 -13.52 -8.60 -2.04
CA SER A 53 -14.46 -7.51 -1.77
C SER A 53 -13.97 -6.67 -0.60
N VAL A 54 -13.65 -5.41 -0.86
CA VAL A 54 -13.40 -4.41 0.18
C VAL A 54 -14.70 -3.67 0.45
N GLY A 55 -15.35 -4.01 1.56
CA GLY A 55 -16.69 -3.54 1.90
C GLY A 55 -16.77 -2.89 3.30
N PRO A 56 -17.88 -3.07 4.03
CA PRO A 56 -18.09 -2.41 5.33
C PRO A 56 -17.19 -2.93 6.46
N GLY A 57 -16.64 -4.14 6.34
CA GLY A 57 -15.64 -4.68 7.27
C GLY A 57 -14.21 -4.50 6.73
N PRO A 58 -13.21 -4.30 7.61
CA PRO A 58 -11.81 -4.26 7.18
C PRO A 58 -11.33 -5.64 6.76
N LEU A 59 -10.40 -5.69 5.81
CA LEU A 59 -9.58 -6.87 5.55
C LEU A 59 -8.31 -6.80 6.39
N LEU A 60 -7.84 -7.96 6.87
CA LEU A 60 -6.64 -8.08 7.68
C LEU A 60 -5.46 -8.55 6.82
N MET A 61 -4.40 -7.74 6.77
CA MET A 61 -3.15 -8.08 6.13
C MET A 61 -2.11 -8.50 7.17
N GLY A 62 -1.73 -9.78 7.15
CA GLY A 62 -0.71 -10.34 8.03
C GLY A 62 0.70 -10.06 7.52
N VAL A 63 1.58 -9.52 8.36
CA VAL A 63 2.94 -9.14 7.96
C VAL A 63 3.94 -10.26 8.25
N VAL A 64 4.72 -10.65 7.24
CA VAL A 64 5.75 -11.69 7.28
C VAL A 64 7.09 -11.07 6.87
N ASN A 65 7.94 -10.79 7.85
CA ASN A 65 9.27 -10.24 7.60
C ASN A 65 10.29 -11.38 7.43
N VAL A 66 10.98 -11.41 6.29
CA VAL A 66 12.06 -12.35 5.98
C VAL A 66 13.41 -11.65 6.16
N THR A 67 13.66 -11.16 7.37
CA THR A 67 14.91 -10.50 7.74
C THR A 67 15.78 -11.44 8.58
N PRO A 68 17.11 -11.45 8.40
CA PRO A 68 17.98 -12.23 9.25
C PRO A 68 17.81 -11.83 10.71
N ASP A 69 17.68 -12.81 11.59
CA ASP A 69 18.01 -12.59 13.00
C ASP A 69 19.52 -12.33 13.03
N SER A 70 19.95 -11.32 13.80
CA SER A 70 21.36 -10.87 13.89
C SER A 70 22.36 -11.91 14.46
N PHE A 71 21.98 -13.19 14.50
CA PHE A 71 22.73 -14.31 15.04
C PHE A 71 22.49 -15.60 14.24
N SER A 72 23.02 -15.75 13.01
CA SER A 72 23.62 -17.01 12.51
C SER A 72 23.91 -16.98 11.00
N ASP A 73 25.16 -17.29 10.62
CA ASP A 73 25.60 -17.39 9.21
C ASP A 73 25.14 -18.69 8.50
N GLY A 74 24.40 -19.56 9.19
CA GLY A 74 23.88 -20.84 8.66
C GLY A 74 22.37 -20.91 8.47
N GLY A 75 21.64 -19.81 8.73
CA GLY A 75 20.19 -19.81 8.99
C GLY A 75 19.23 -19.67 7.80
N LYS A 76 19.69 -19.60 6.55
CA LYS A 76 18.84 -19.16 5.41
C LYS A 76 17.60 -20.03 5.14
N PHE A 77 17.73 -21.35 5.19
CA PHE A 77 16.57 -22.26 5.07
C PHE A 77 15.69 -22.20 6.33
N LEU A 78 16.30 -22.05 7.50
CA LEU A 78 15.59 -21.89 8.76
C LEU A 78 14.78 -20.58 8.80
N GLU A 79 15.26 -19.52 8.17
CA GLU A 79 14.57 -18.23 8.03
C GLU A 79 13.35 -18.35 7.13
N ALA A 80 13.48 -19.00 5.97
CA ALA A 80 12.36 -19.26 5.08
C ALA A 80 11.30 -20.15 5.75
N ASP A 81 11.71 -21.25 6.40
CA ASP A 81 10.79 -22.15 7.11
C ASP A 81 10.06 -21.44 8.26
N ARG A 82 10.75 -20.58 9.00
CA ARG A 82 10.16 -19.75 10.06
C ARG A 82 9.14 -18.76 9.50
N ALA A 83 9.46 -18.08 8.40
CA ALA A 83 8.56 -17.15 7.72
C ALA A 83 7.30 -17.88 7.22
N VAL A 84 7.46 -19.05 6.60
CA VAL A 84 6.35 -19.90 6.16
C VAL A 84 5.49 -20.36 7.33
N ALA A 85 6.10 -20.81 8.42
CA ALA A 85 5.37 -21.21 9.62
C ALA A 85 4.60 -20.04 10.27
N GLN A 86 5.18 -18.83 10.27
CA GLN A 86 4.49 -17.63 10.73
C GLN A 86 3.32 -17.25 9.83
N ALA A 87 3.52 -17.27 8.51
CA ALA A 87 2.48 -17.00 7.53
C ALA A 87 1.27 -17.92 7.72
N ARG A 88 1.49 -19.23 7.89
CA ARG A 88 0.41 -20.19 8.16
C ARG A 88 -0.35 -19.85 9.44
N ARG A 89 0.35 -19.51 10.53
CA ARG A 89 -0.30 -19.06 11.77
C ARG A 89 -1.15 -17.81 11.58
N LEU A 90 -0.65 -16.82 10.84
CA LEU A 90 -1.42 -15.60 10.56
C LEU A 90 -2.71 -15.90 9.78
N VAL A 91 -2.65 -16.85 8.84
CA VAL A 91 -3.85 -17.32 8.12
C VAL A 91 -4.82 -18.01 9.07
N ASP A 92 -4.33 -18.92 9.94
CA ASP A 92 -5.15 -19.59 10.96
C ASP A 92 -5.77 -18.61 11.96
N GLU A 93 -5.10 -17.48 12.22
CA GLU A 93 -5.56 -16.37 13.07
C GLU A 93 -6.51 -15.39 12.34
N GLY A 94 -6.80 -15.61 11.05
CA GLY A 94 -7.79 -14.86 10.29
C GLY A 94 -7.24 -13.74 9.41
N ALA A 95 -5.97 -13.77 9.02
CA ALA A 95 -5.46 -12.88 7.97
C ALA A 95 -6.14 -13.18 6.63
N ASP A 96 -6.69 -12.15 5.98
CA ASP A 96 -7.33 -12.22 4.65
C ASP A 96 -6.30 -12.17 3.51
N LEU A 97 -5.11 -11.64 3.78
CA LEU A 97 -3.96 -11.59 2.88
C LEU A 97 -2.66 -11.52 3.68
N LEU A 98 -1.54 -11.85 3.03
CA LEU A 98 -0.21 -11.82 3.65
C LEU A 98 0.71 -10.84 2.91
N ASP A 99 1.55 -10.11 3.63
CA ASP A 99 2.55 -9.20 3.07
C ASP A 99 3.95 -9.67 3.45
N ILE A 100 4.74 -10.03 2.43
CA ILE A 100 6.06 -10.64 2.57
C ILE A 100 7.11 -9.57 2.24
N GLY A 101 7.98 -9.26 3.19
CA GLY A 101 9.05 -8.27 3.02
C GLY A 101 10.43 -8.84 3.30
N GLY A 102 11.38 -8.68 2.36
CA GLY A 102 12.78 -9.09 2.52
C GLY A 102 13.74 -7.96 2.93
N GLU A 103 13.29 -6.72 2.78
CA GLU A 103 14.00 -5.50 3.15
C GLU A 103 13.31 -4.84 4.36
N SER A 104 14.09 -4.50 5.39
CA SER A 104 13.53 -3.75 6.52
C SER A 104 13.33 -2.30 6.10
N SER A 105 12.09 -1.82 6.16
CA SER A 105 11.74 -0.41 5.96
C SER A 105 11.73 0.41 7.27
N ARG A 106 12.28 -0.15 8.35
CA ARG A 106 12.36 0.51 9.68
C ARG A 106 13.33 1.69 9.67
N PRO A 107 13.11 2.74 10.47
CA PRO A 107 14.04 3.86 10.57
C PRO A 107 15.47 3.41 10.87
N GLY A 108 16.41 3.82 10.02
CA GLY A 108 17.84 3.53 10.16
C GLY A 108 18.33 2.20 9.61
N SER A 109 17.47 1.39 8.96
CA SER A 109 17.93 0.20 8.24
C SER A 109 18.79 0.57 7.02
N ASP A 110 19.76 -0.28 6.72
CA ASP A 110 20.52 -0.18 5.48
C ASP A 110 19.76 -0.87 4.33
N PRO A 111 19.82 -0.30 3.12
CA PRO A 111 19.15 -0.88 1.98
C PRO A 111 19.77 -2.24 1.62
N VAL A 112 18.93 -3.13 1.13
CA VAL A 112 19.33 -4.46 0.67
C VAL A 112 19.44 -4.44 -0.85
N SER A 113 20.39 -5.20 -1.41
CA SER A 113 20.49 -5.33 -2.87
C SER A 113 19.34 -6.17 -3.42
N GLU A 114 18.89 -5.90 -4.64
CA GLU A 114 17.82 -6.68 -5.28
C GLU A 114 18.09 -8.20 -5.24
N ALA A 115 19.34 -8.60 -5.47
CA ALA A 115 19.74 -10.01 -5.44
C ALA A 115 19.66 -10.65 -4.05
N GLU A 116 19.91 -9.87 -2.99
CA GLU A 116 19.76 -10.32 -1.62
C GLU A 116 18.27 -10.39 -1.23
N GLU A 117 17.48 -9.38 -1.61
CA GLU A 117 16.05 -9.35 -1.35
C GLU A 117 15.33 -10.53 -2.04
N MET A 118 15.57 -10.75 -3.34
CA MET A 118 15.03 -11.91 -4.07
C MET A 118 15.37 -13.23 -3.38
N ARG A 119 16.62 -13.38 -2.93
CA ARG A 119 17.07 -14.61 -2.26
C ARG A 119 16.30 -14.89 -0.97
N ARG A 120 15.84 -13.84 -0.29
CA ARG A 120 15.05 -13.95 0.95
C ARG A 120 13.60 -14.27 0.63
N VAL A 121 12.98 -13.50 -0.27
CA VAL A 121 11.53 -13.54 -0.46
C VAL A 121 11.05 -14.66 -1.37
N LEU A 122 11.78 -15.00 -2.44
CA LEU A 122 11.28 -15.94 -3.45
C LEU A 122 11.00 -17.34 -2.88
N PRO A 123 11.88 -17.98 -2.08
CA PRO A 123 11.58 -19.29 -1.52
C PRO A 123 10.33 -19.30 -0.61
N VAL A 124 10.10 -18.19 0.10
CA VAL A 124 8.93 -18.02 0.96
C VAL A 124 7.66 -17.86 0.12
N VAL A 125 7.70 -17.01 -0.92
CA VAL A 125 6.55 -16.79 -1.81
C VAL A 125 6.18 -18.07 -2.55
N GLU A 126 7.14 -18.77 -3.14
CA GLU A 126 6.93 -20.04 -3.85
C GLU A 126 6.26 -21.08 -2.93
N THR A 127 6.79 -21.23 -1.71
CA THR A 127 6.24 -22.19 -0.75
C THR A 127 4.84 -21.82 -0.29
N LEU A 128 4.57 -20.52 -0.08
CA LEU A 128 3.26 -20.04 0.39
C LEU A 128 2.21 -20.06 -0.71
N ALA A 129 2.58 -19.83 -1.97
CA ALA A 129 1.65 -19.85 -3.10
C ALA A 129 0.93 -21.20 -3.23
N GLU A 130 1.61 -22.30 -2.86
CA GLU A 130 1.02 -23.63 -2.83
C GLU A 130 0.38 -24.00 -1.48
N ALA A 131 0.78 -23.34 -0.39
CA ALA A 131 0.45 -23.74 0.97
C ALA A 131 -0.73 -22.99 1.61
N VAL A 132 -1.10 -21.80 1.10
CA VAL A 132 -2.21 -21.00 1.64
C VAL A 132 -3.17 -20.55 0.54
N ALA A 133 -4.43 -20.35 0.91
CA ALA A 133 -5.48 -19.92 -0.02
C ALA A 133 -5.61 -18.39 -0.13
N VAL A 134 -4.97 -17.64 0.76
CA VAL A 134 -5.04 -16.18 0.77
C VAL A 134 -4.03 -15.57 -0.20
N PRO A 135 -4.34 -14.42 -0.84
CA PRO A 135 -3.39 -13.77 -1.74
C PRO A 135 -2.14 -13.29 -0.99
N LEU A 136 -1.02 -13.38 -1.70
CA LEU A 136 0.28 -12.92 -1.22
C LEU A 136 0.61 -11.55 -1.82
N SER A 137 1.08 -10.65 -0.97
CA SER A 137 1.64 -9.35 -1.30
C SER A 137 3.15 -9.39 -1.13
N ILE A 138 3.87 -8.74 -2.04
CA ILE A 138 5.32 -8.53 -1.91
C ILE A 138 5.61 -7.07 -1.55
N ASP A 139 6.16 -6.82 -0.36
CA ASP A 139 6.66 -5.52 0.08
C ASP A 139 8.05 -5.30 -0.51
N THR A 140 8.09 -4.52 -1.60
CA THR A 140 9.33 -4.22 -2.31
C THR A 140 9.25 -2.89 -3.05
N ARG A 141 10.39 -2.23 -3.15
CA ARG A 141 10.60 -1.02 -3.97
C ARG A 141 11.34 -1.29 -5.28
N HIS A 142 11.68 -2.54 -5.57
CA HIS A 142 12.47 -2.92 -6.74
C HIS A 142 11.59 -3.65 -7.76
N ALA A 143 11.49 -3.11 -8.97
CA ALA A 143 10.61 -3.63 -10.02
C ALA A 143 10.97 -5.07 -10.40
N ARG A 144 12.25 -5.42 -10.36
CA ARG A 144 12.71 -6.78 -10.62
C ARG A 144 12.22 -7.77 -9.56
N VAL A 145 12.31 -7.42 -8.27
CA VAL A 145 11.80 -8.26 -7.17
C VAL A 145 10.30 -8.46 -7.33
N ALA A 146 9.55 -7.40 -7.64
CA ALA A 146 8.11 -7.47 -7.88
C ALA A 146 7.76 -8.45 -9.02
N ARG A 147 8.47 -8.40 -10.15
CA ARG A 147 8.25 -9.32 -11.29
C ARG A 147 8.46 -10.78 -10.90
N GLU A 148 9.59 -11.08 -10.29
CA GLU A 148 9.95 -12.45 -9.91
C GLU A 148 9.02 -12.98 -8.81
N ALA A 149 8.66 -12.16 -7.82
CA ALA A 149 7.72 -12.55 -6.77
C ALA A 149 6.32 -12.83 -7.33
N VAL A 150 5.83 -12.03 -8.28
CA VAL A 150 4.53 -12.30 -8.93
C VAL A 150 4.60 -13.56 -9.79
N ALA A 151 5.71 -13.79 -10.50
CA ALA A 151 5.93 -15.05 -11.23
C ALA A 151 5.96 -16.28 -10.29
N ALA A 152 6.45 -16.10 -9.05
CA ALA A 152 6.46 -17.11 -8.00
C ALA A 152 5.09 -17.30 -7.28
N GLY A 153 4.09 -16.46 -7.57
CA GLY A 153 2.73 -16.62 -7.03
C GLY A 153 2.22 -15.46 -6.17
N ALA A 154 2.99 -14.37 -6.01
CA ALA A 154 2.44 -13.13 -5.44
C ALA A 154 1.36 -12.54 -6.35
N ALA A 155 0.34 -11.94 -5.74
CA ALA A 155 -0.82 -11.36 -6.42
C ALA A 155 -0.87 -9.83 -6.29
N LEU A 156 -0.20 -9.28 -5.27
CA LEU A 156 -0.16 -7.86 -4.96
C LEU A 156 1.29 -7.40 -4.82
N VAL A 157 1.59 -6.20 -5.31
CA VAL A 157 2.84 -5.49 -5.02
C VAL A 157 2.53 -4.40 -4.00
N ASN A 158 3.32 -4.30 -2.93
CA ASN A 158 3.24 -3.23 -1.95
C ASN A 158 4.49 -2.35 -2.07
N ASP A 159 4.34 -1.19 -2.71
CA ASP A 159 5.46 -0.28 -2.97
C ASP A 159 5.42 0.92 -2.03
N VAL A 160 6.34 0.91 -1.06
CA VAL A 160 6.53 1.99 -0.08
C VAL A 160 6.89 3.34 -0.72
N THR A 161 7.37 3.33 -1.96
CA THR A 161 7.73 4.53 -2.73
C THR A 161 6.61 5.00 -3.65
N GLY A 162 5.46 4.33 -3.66
CA GLY A 162 4.27 4.74 -4.39
C GLY A 162 4.50 4.95 -5.88
N LEU A 163 5.25 4.04 -6.53
CA LEU A 163 5.66 4.07 -7.94
C LEU A 163 6.62 5.20 -8.31
N GLN A 164 7.24 5.86 -7.32
CA GLN A 164 8.13 7.01 -7.54
C GLN A 164 9.59 6.71 -7.21
N GLY A 165 9.91 5.51 -6.70
CA GLY A 165 11.27 5.05 -6.46
C GLY A 165 11.92 4.42 -7.69
N ASP A 166 11.37 3.28 -8.13
CA ASP A 166 11.85 2.56 -9.33
C ASP A 166 10.97 2.88 -10.55
N PRO A 167 11.53 3.49 -11.61
CA PRO A 167 10.76 3.89 -12.79
C PRO A 167 10.15 2.71 -13.57
N GLU A 168 10.66 1.49 -13.40
CA GLU A 168 10.12 0.29 -14.07
C GLU A 168 8.99 -0.37 -13.29
N MET A 169 8.69 0.07 -12.06
CA MET A 169 7.71 -0.58 -11.18
C MET A 169 6.30 -0.55 -11.76
N ALA A 170 5.86 0.60 -12.28
CA ALA A 170 4.51 0.73 -12.86
C ALA A 170 4.32 -0.22 -14.05
N ARG A 171 5.35 -0.33 -14.91
CA ARG A 171 5.37 -1.26 -16.04
C ARG A 171 5.38 -2.71 -15.58
N ALA A 172 6.15 -3.03 -14.54
CA ALA A 172 6.20 -4.36 -13.95
C ALA A 172 4.81 -4.81 -13.49
N VAL A 173 4.12 -3.99 -12.70
CA VAL A 173 2.76 -4.27 -12.21
C VAL A 173 1.78 -4.47 -13.38
N ALA A 174 1.84 -3.61 -14.39
CA ALA A 174 0.96 -3.70 -15.56
C ALA A 174 1.15 -5.01 -16.33
N GLU A 175 2.40 -5.39 -16.60
CA GLU A 175 2.75 -6.59 -17.37
C GLU A 175 2.45 -7.89 -16.63
N THR A 176 2.60 -7.93 -15.31
CA THR A 176 2.31 -9.14 -14.52
C THR A 176 0.84 -9.31 -14.17
N GLY A 177 0.06 -8.22 -14.20
CA GLY A 177 -1.35 -8.24 -13.84
C GLY A 177 -1.64 -8.26 -12.35
N ALA A 178 -0.62 -8.05 -11.51
CA ALA A 178 -0.75 -7.90 -10.06
C ALA A 178 -1.57 -6.64 -9.69
N GLY A 179 -2.07 -6.63 -8.46
CA GLY A 179 -2.48 -5.37 -7.83
C GLY A 179 -1.28 -4.55 -7.35
N ILE A 180 -1.53 -3.29 -6.98
CA ILE A 180 -0.52 -2.39 -6.40
C ILE A 180 -1.09 -1.61 -5.21
N VAL A 181 -0.34 -1.59 -4.11
CA VAL A 181 -0.49 -0.62 -3.02
C VAL A 181 0.46 0.54 -3.30
N ILE A 182 -0.12 1.73 -3.46
CA ILE A 182 0.63 2.97 -3.64
C ILE A 182 0.73 3.65 -2.28
N MET A 183 1.89 3.57 -1.64
CA MET A 183 2.10 4.18 -0.33
C MET A 183 2.75 5.56 -0.44
N HIS A 184 2.40 6.46 0.46
CA HIS A 184 3.12 7.71 0.66
C HIS A 184 4.34 7.54 1.58
N ILE A 185 5.50 8.02 1.13
CA ILE A 185 6.69 8.27 1.96
C ILE A 185 7.22 9.69 1.77
N LEU A 186 7.75 10.30 2.84
CA LEU A 186 8.56 11.53 2.76
C LEU A 186 10.00 11.20 3.14
N GLY A 187 10.94 11.45 2.21
CA GLY A 187 12.34 11.05 2.35
C GLY A 187 12.56 9.56 2.10
N GLU A 188 13.63 9.01 2.65
CA GLU A 188 13.98 7.58 2.52
C GLU A 188 13.92 6.89 3.89
N PRO A 189 13.69 5.57 3.98
CA PRO A 189 13.55 4.86 5.26
C PRO A 189 14.64 5.18 6.29
N LYS A 190 15.89 5.34 5.83
CA LYS A 190 17.05 5.66 6.68
C LYS A 190 16.96 7.05 7.35
N THR A 191 16.42 8.05 6.66
CA THR A 191 16.47 9.47 7.06
C THR A 191 15.10 10.09 7.30
N MET A 192 14.01 9.43 6.91
CA MET A 192 12.64 9.99 6.90
C MET A 192 12.18 10.54 8.26
N GLN A 193 12.72 10.04 9.37
CA GLN A 193 12.36 10.52 10.71
C GLN A 193 13.14 11.77 11.16
N GLN A 194 14.10 12.23 10.37
CA GLN A 194 14.90 13.41 10.68
C GLN A 194 14.15 14.68 10.27
N ASN A 195 13.42 15.28 11.22
CA ASN A 195 12.68 16.53 11.08
C ASN A 195 11.74 16.59 9.85
N PRO A 196 10.78 15.65 9.70
CA PRO A 196 9.84 15.69 8.59
C PRO A 196 8.93 16.92 8.68
N HIS A 197 8.89 17.70 7.59
CA HIS A 197 8.09 18.92 7.47
C HIS A 197 7.07 18.79 6.35
N TYR A 198 5.84 19.23 6.62
CA TYR A 198 4.77 19.37 5.63
C TYR A 198 4.18 20.76 5.76
N ASP A 199 3.94 21.43 4.64
CA ASP A 199 3.20 22.69 4.64
C ASP A 199 1.71 22.42 4.85
N HIS A 200 1.20 21.39 4.17
CA HIS A 200 -0.19 20.95 4.26
C HIS A 200 -0.29 19.43 4.21
N LEU A 201 -0.05 18.77 5.35
CA LEU A 201 0.04 17.31 5.49
C LEU A 201 -0.94 16.52 4.62
N MET A 202 -2.24 16.73 4.79
CA MET A 202 -3.24 15.95 4.05
C MET A 202 -3.25 16.26 2.55
N ALA A 203 -3.02 17.51 2.16
CA ALA A 203 -2.97 17.90 0.75
C ALA A 203 -1.73 17.31 0.06
N ASP A 204 -0.60 17.31 0.76
CA ASP A 204 0.67 16.75 0.27
C ASP A 204 0.57 15.23 0.11
N VAL A 205 0.00 14.54 1.11
CA VAL A 205 -0.27 13.10 1.03
C VAL A 205 -1.19 12.75 -0.13
N VAL A 206 -2.32 13.46 -0.27
CA VAL A 206 -3.27 13.20 -1.37
C VAL A 206 -2.65 13.48 -2.74
N ARG A 207 -1.83 14.54 -2.86
CA ARG A 207 -1.15 14.89 -4.12
C ARG A 207 -0.16 13.81 -4.53
N TYR A 208 0.62 13.31 -3.58
CA TYR A 208 1.58 12.24 -3.81
C TYR A 208 0.89 10.94 -4.25
N LEU A 209 -0.16 10.52 -3.55
CA LEU A 209 -0.90 9.31 -3.88
C LEU A 209 -1.57 9.42 -5.26
N ARG A 210 -2.14 10.59 -5.58
CA ARG A 210 -2.72 10.86 -6.90
C ARG A 210 -1.68 10.76 -8.02
N ARG A 211 -0.45 11.22 -7.77
CA ARG A 211 0.65 11.08 -8.73
C ARG A 211 0.98 9.60 -8.97
N GLY A 212 1.10 8.80 -7.91
CA GLY A 212 1.31 7.35 -8.05
C GLY A 212 0.19 6.68 -8.84
N MET A 213 -1.08 7.02 -8.54
CA MET A 213 -2.23 6.50 -9.29
C MET A 213 -2.15 6.84 -10.79
N ALA A 214 -1.75 8.07 -11.13
CA ALA A 214 -1.57 8.48 -12.53
C ALA A 214 -0.46 7.66 -13.21
N LEU A 215 0.66 7.41 -12.55
CA LEU A 215 1.74 6.56 -13.09
C LEU A 215 1.26 5.12 -13.34
N ALA A 216 0.45 4.57 -12.44
CA ALA A 216 -0.15 3.25 -12.62
C ALA A 216 -1.11 3.21 -13.81
N GLU A 217 -2.01 4.19 -13.90
CA GLU A 217 -3.01 4.32 -14.96
C GLU A 217 -2.34 4.54 -16.35
N GLU A 218 -1.30 5.37 -16.43
CA GLU A 218 -0.49 5.59 -17.63
C GLU A 218 0.22 4.32 -18.11
N ALA A 219 0.68 3.47 -17.18
CA ALA A 219 1.25 2.17 -17.49
C ALA A 219 0.19 1.11 -17.89
N GLY A 220 -1.10 1.42 -17.77
CA GLY A 220 -2.21 0.54 -18.11
C GLY A 220 -2.71 -0.33 -16.95
N VAL A 221 -2.38 0.00 -15.70
CA VAL A 221 -2.93 -0.68 -14.52
C VAL A 221 -4.40 -0.27 -14.33
N PRO A 222 -5.37 -1.21 -14.34
CA PRO A 222 -6.77 -0.88 -14.14
C PRO A 222 -7.05 -0.34 -12.73
N GLU A 223 -8.02 0.57 -12.61
CA GLU A 223 -8.45 1.16 -11.33
C GLU A 223 -8.71 0.11 -10.24
N ASN A 224 -9.37 -0.99 -10.60
CA ASN A 224 -9.76 -2.04 -9.65
C ASN A 224 -8.58 -2.90 -9.14
N ARG A 225 -7.35 -2.55 -9.49
CA ARG A 225 -6.12 -3.17 -9.00
C ARG A 225 -5.30 -2.28 -8.05
N ILE A 226 -5.78 -1.06 -7.80
CA ILE A 226 -5.02 -0.03 -7.08
C ILE A 226 -5.58 0.18 -5.67
N LEU A 227 -4.71 0.10 -4.66
CA LEU A 227 -4.93 0.56 -3.30
C LEU A 227 -4.04 1.76 -3.00
N VAL A 228 -4.39 2.54 -1.98
CA VAL A 228 -3.56 3.64 -1.48
C VAL A 228 -3.26 3.48 0.01
N ASP A 229 -2.06 3.86 0.44
CA ASP A 229 -1.67 3.88 1.86
C ASP A 229 -1.06 5.25 2.22
N PRO A 230 -1.58 5.97 3.23
CA PRO A 230 -0.97 7.23 3.67
C PRO A 230 0.44 7.12 4.27
N GLY A 231 0.94 5.90 4.50
CA GLY A 231 2.26 5.60 5.02
C GLY A 231 2.44 6.09 6.45
N ILE A 232 1.63 5.59 7.38
CA ILE A 232 1.78 5.91 8.82
C ILE A 232 3.21 5.58 9.27
N GLY A 233 3.86 6.49 9.97
CA GLY A 233 5.25 6.33 10.44
C GLY A 233 6.30 6.38 9.34
N PHE A 234 5.96 6.76 8.10
CA PHE A 234 6.90 6.99 7.02
C PHE A 234 7.03 8.49 6.74
N GLY A 235 8.09 9.09 7.28
CA GLY A 235 8.35 10.53 7.15
C GLY A 235 7.35 11.40 7.91
N LYS A 236 6.94 11.00 9.12
CA LYS A 236 5.81 11.59 9.86
C LYS A 236 6.07 11.59 11.36
N THR A 237 5.82 12.73 12.01
CA THR A 237 5.80 12.85 13.47
C THR A 237 4.57 12.16 14.07
N LEU A 238 4.54 11.96 15.39
CA LEU A 238 3.35 11.49 16.10
C LEU A 238 2.11 12.32 15.74
N LYS A 239 2.22 13.65 15.79
CA LYS A 239 1.12 14.56 15.43
C LYS A 239 0.61 14.31 14.01
N HIS A 240 1.51 14.16 13.05
CA HIS A 240 1.13 13.87 11.65
C HIS A 240 0.38 12.54 11.54
N ASN A 241 0.85 11.49 12.22
CA ASN A 241 0.20 10.17 12.18
C ASN A 241 -1.22 10.22 12.75
N LEU A 242 -1.42 10.91 13.89
CA LEU A 242 -2.75 11.08 14.49
C LEU A 242 -3.69 11.90 13.60
N GLU A 243 -3.16 12.95 12.98
CA GLU A 243 -3.93 13.78 12.07
C GLU A 243 -4.42 12.99 10.85
N ILE A 244 -3.56 12.17 10.25
CA ILE A 244 -3.94 11.29 9.13
C ILE A 244 -5.00 10.28 9.54
N LEU A 245 -4.85 9.62 10.69
CA LEU A 245 -5.83 8.65 11.18
C LEU A 245 -7.20 9.31 11.42
N ALA A 246 -7.21 10.52 11.99
CA ALA A 246 -8.44 11.30 12.19
C ALA A 246 -9.07 11.78 10.88
N GLN A 247 -8.29 11.89 9.79
CA GLN A 247 -8.71 12.45 8.51
C GLN A 247 -8.65 11.46 7.34
N LEU A 248 -8.70 10.14 7.58
CA LEU A 248 -8.74 9.12 6.52
C LEU A 248 -9.86 9.36 5.50
N GLY A 249 -10.95 10.00 5.91
CA GLY A 249 -12.04 10.43 5.03
C GLY A 249 -11.61 11.35 3.87
N HIS A 250 -10.52 12.11 4.02
CA HIS A 250 -9.96 12.93 2.94
C HIS A 250 -9.29 12.06 1.86
N ILE A 251 -8.64 10.97 2.24
CA ILE A 251 -8.01 10.03 1.31
C ILE A 251 -9.06 9.23 0.54
N ARG A 252 -10.23 8.98 1.15
CA ARG A 252 -11.37 8.31 0.48
C ARG A 252 -11.82 9.04 -0.79
N SER A 253 -11.54 10.35 -0.92
CA SER A 253 -11.79 11.11 -2.16
C SER A 253 -11.04 10.57 -3.39
N LEU A 254 -9.96 9.81 -3.18
CA LEU A 254 -9.21 9.14 -4.25
C LEU A 254 -9.97 7.95 -4.86
N GLY A 255 -11.04 7.47 -4.23
CA GLY A 255 -11.89 6.41 -4.80
C GLY A 255 -11.23 5.03 -4.85
N ARG A 256 -10.16 4.83 -4.09
CA ARG A 256 -9.43 3.56 -3.96
C ARG A 256 -9.56 3.03 -2.54
N PRO A 257 -9.50 1.70 -2.32
CA PRO A 257 -9.32 1.12 -0.99
C PRO A 257 -8.13 1.75 -0.27
N ILE A 258 -8.28 1.98 1.04
CA ILE A 258 -7.22 2.56 1.87
C ILE A 258 -6.64 1.43 2.71
N LEU A 259 -5.36 1.13 2.51
CA LEU A 259 -4.58 0.29 3.40
C LEU A 259 -4.00 1.17 4.50
N VAL A 260 -4.05 0.71 5.75
CA VAL A 260 -3.44 1.42 6.88
C VAL A 260 -2.67 0.40 7.71
N GLY A 261 -1.35 0.56 7.80
CA GLY A 261 -0.49 -0.29 8.63
C GLY A 261 -0.01 0.40 9.92
N PRO A 262 -0.81 0.50 10.99
CA PRO A 262 -0.35 1.12 12.25
C PRO A 262 0.51 0.16 13.10
N SER A 263 0.43 -1.16 12.84
CA SER A 263 0.91 -2.23 13.70
C SER A 263 2.34 -2.02 14.21
N ARG A 264 2.52 -2.07 15.54
CA ARG A 264 3.80 -2.00 16.28
C ARG A 264 4.66 -0.76 16.03
N LYS A 265 4.15 0.25 15.31
CA LYS A 265 4.90 1.47 15.01
C LYS A 265 5.14 2.29 16.27
N ARG A 266 6.24 3.07 16.24
CA ARG A 266 6.71 3.85 17.38
C ARG A 266 5.64 4.77 17.98
N PHE A 267 4.77 5.33 17.13
CA PHE A 267 3.68 6.21 17.58
C PHE A 267 2.69 5.51 18.54
N ILE A 268 2.46 4.20 18.40
CA ILE A 268 1.64 3.44 19.36
C ILE A 268 2.35 3.38 20.70
N GLY A 269 3.65 3.07 20.70
CA GLY A 269 4.45 3.05 21.93
C GLY A 269 4.51 4.41 22.63
N GLU A 270 4.61 5.51 21.88
CA GLU A 270 4.56 6.87 22.42
C GLU A 270 3.19 7.23 23.02
N LEU A 271 2.09 6.68 22.48
CA LEU A 271 0.75 6.87 23.02
C LEU A 271 0.46 5.99 24.24
N THR A 272 0.90 4.74 24.23
CA THR A 272 0.57 3.74 25.25
C THR A 272 1.61 3.61 26.36
N GLY A 273 2.78 4.24 26.18
CA GLY A 273 3.94 4.07 27.07
C GLY A 273 4.66 2.72 26.89
N VAL A 274 4.32 1.94 25.86
CA VAL A 274 4.89 0.60 25.61
C VAL A 274 6.12 0.68 24.71
N GLU A 275 7.30 0.52 25.30
CA GLU A 275 8.58 0.64 24.60
C GLU A 275 8.88 -0.55 23.68
N ALA A 276 8.52 -1.78 24.03
CA ALA A 276 8.83 -2.97 23.25
C ALA A 276 7.91 -3.09 22.00
N PRO A 277 8.44 -3.13 20.76
CA PRO A 277 7.60 -3.24 19.56
C PRO A 277 6.65 -4.45 19.56
N ALA A 278 7.06 -5.58 20.15
CA ALA A 278 6.26 -6.79 20.22
C ALA A 278 5.00 -6.64 21.10
N GLU A 279 5.01 -5.70 22.05
CA GLU A 279 3.95 -5.47 23.04
C GLU A 279 3.02 -4.31 22.65
N ARG A 280 3.30 -3.65 21.52
CA ARG A 280 2.48 -2.57 20.95
C ARG A 280 1.33 -3.16 20.13
N THR A 281 0.35 -3.75 20.82
CA THR A 281 -0.95 -4.19 20.27
C THR A 281 -2.04 -3.20 20.57
#